data_AF-A0A925RQT1-F1
#
_entry.id   AF-A0A925RQT1-F1
#
_cell.length_a   1.000
_cell.length_b   1.000
_cell.length_c   1.000
_cell.angle_alpha   90.00
_cell.angle_beta   90.00
_cell.angle_gamma   90.00
#
_symmetry.space_group_name_H-M   'P 1'
#
loop_
_entity.id
_entity.type
_entity.pdbx_description
1 polymer ?
#
loop_
_entity_poly.entity_id
_entity_poly.type
_entity_poly.pdbx_seq_one_letter_code
_entity_poly.pdbx_strand_id
1 'polypeptide(L)' 'MQNPSPNRAETAAKIASNPSSYKVCEGCDSIVGRATAICPNCHSFRFDGKPETVVSQAVILGSREQRSVTAEDLG' A
#
# COMPACT_ATOMS: atom_id res chain seq x y z
N MET A 1 -19.02 -7.84 10.66
CA MET A 1 -19.12 -6.36 10.59
C MET A 1 -18.04 -5.90 9.64
N GLN A 2 -18.37 -5.61 8.37
CA GLN A 2 -17.40 -5.07 7.43
C GLN A 2 -17.15 -3.60 7.83
N ASN A 3 -15.96 -3.28 8.34
CA ASN A 3 -15.58 -1.88 8.50
C ASN A 3 -15.73 -1.19 7.14
N PRO A 4 -16.28 0.04 7.06
CA PRO A 4 -16.31 0.76 5.80
C PRO A 4 -14.86 0.97 5.38
N SER A 5 -14.43 0.26 4.33
CA SER A 5 -13.13 0.45 3.73
C SER A 5 -13.00 1.94 3.43
N PRO A 6 -11.99 2.65 3.95
CA PRO A 6 -11.77 4.03 3.56
C PRO A 6 -11.70 4.07 2.03
N ASN A 7 -12.32 5.08 1.42
CA ASN A 7 -12.31 5.22 -0.03
C ASN A 7 -10.84 5.12 -0.50
N ARG A 8 -10.55 4.14 -1.38
CA ARG A 8 -9.16 3.88 -1.80
C ARG A 8 -8.52 5.10 -2.43
N ALA A 9 -9.31 5.91 -3.15
CA ALA A 9 -8.84 7.16 -3.71
C ALA A 9 -8.44 8.17 -2.63
N GLU A 10 -9.19 8.26 -1.52
CA GLU A 10 -8.82 9.12 -0.38
C GLU A 10 -7.57 8.62 0.32
N THR A 11 -7.40 7.31 0.49
CA THR A 11 -6.20 6.73 1.10
C THR A 11 -4.97 6.98 0.21
N ALA A 12 -5.10 6.77 -1.10
CA ALA A 12 -4.08 7.09 -2.08
C ALA A 12 -3.72 8.59 -2.06
N ALA A 13 -4.71 9.48 -1.99
CA ALA A 13 -4.49 10.92 -1.91
C ALA A 13 -3.73 11.33 -0.63
N LYS A 14 -4.05 10.71 0.52
CA LYS A 14 -3.31 10.93 1.79
C LYS A 14 -1.86 10.48 1.72
N ILE A 15 -1.59 9.36 1.04
CA ILE A 15 -0.23 8.88 0.83
C ILE A 15 0.52 9.82 -0.12
N ALA A 16 -0.12 10.21 -1.23
CA ALA A 16 0.46 11.08 -2.23
C ALA A 16 0.74 12.51 -1.72
N SER A 17 0.01 13.00 -0.71
CA SER A 17 0.26 14.30 -0.09
C SER A 17 1.41 14.29 0.92
N ASN A 18 1.84 13.11 1.40
CA ASN A 18 2.99 12.98 2.29
C ASN A 18 3.82 11.71 1.97
N PRO A 19 4.42 11.62 0.78
CA PRO A 19 5.05 10.39 0.30
C PRO A 19 6.32 10.02 1.09
N SER A 20 6.97 11.00 1.74
CA SER A 20 8.18 10.79 2.54
C SER A 20 7.97 9.93 3.79
N SER A 21 6.71 9.79 4.24
CA SER A 21 6.31 8.92 5.36
C SER A 21 6.08 7.47 4.97
N TYR A 22 6.24 7.12 3.70
CA TYR A 22 5.97 5.78 3.17
C TYR A 22 7.13 5.26 2.31
N LYS A 23 7.00 4.01 1.90
CA LYS A 23 7.88 3.33 0.95
C LYS A 23 7.11 2.21 0.25
N VAL A 24 7.56 1.85 -0.95
CA VAL A 24 7.01 0.74 -1.74
C VAL A 24 7.82 -0.51 -1.49
N CYS A 25 7.16 -1.61 -1.17
CA CYS A 25 7.79 -2.92 -1.06
C CYS A 25 8.17 -3.44 -2.45
N GLU A 26 9.45 -3.74 -2.68
CA GLU A 26 9.92 -4.27 -3.97
C GLU A 26 9.52 -5.75 -4.20
N GLY A 27 8.93 -6.41 -3.20
CA GLY A 27 8.48 -7.79 -3.30
C GLY A 27 7.03 -7.97 -3.75
N CYS A 28 6.15 -7.02 -3.41
CA CYS A 28 4.71 -7.13 -3.67
C CYS A 28 4.02 -5.80 -3.97
N ASP A 29 4.79 -4.74 -4.20
CA ASP A 29 4.34 -3.38 -4.52
C ASP A 29 3.37 -2.74 -3.51
N SER A 30 3.30 -3.31 -2.29
CA SER A 30 2.52 -2.74 -1.21
C SER A 30 3.18 -1.46 -0.69
N ILE A 31 2.38 -0.42 -0.45
CA ILE A 31 2.85 0.79 0.24
C ILE A 31 2.79 0.54 1.74
N VAL A 32 3.91 0.72 2.42
CA VAL A 32 4.05 0.55 3.87
C VAL A 32 4.61 1.82 4.50
N GLY A 33 4.47 1.95 5.83
CA GLY A 33 5.04 3.07 6.57
C GLY A 33 6.57 3.06 6.53
N ARG A 34 7.19 4.25 6.64
CA ARG A 34 8.65 4.42 6.61
C ARG A 34 9.38 3.52 7.61
N ALA A 35 8.83 3.34 8.80
CA ALA A 35 9.40 2.55 9.89
C ALA A 35 9.26 1.02 9.72
N THR A 36 8.54 0.54 8.70
CA THR A 36 8.33 -0.90 8.49
C THR A 36 9.65 -1.60 8.18
N ALA A 37 10.14 -2.48 9.06
CA ALA A 37 11.38 -3.23 8.81
C ALA A 37 11.19 -4.39 7.83
N ILE A 38 10.03 -5.06 7.90
CA ILE A 38 9.68 -6.23 7.08
C ILE A 38 8.26 -6.02 6.55
N CYS A 39 8.05 -6.28 5.26
CA CYS A 39 6.74 -6.14 4.64
C CYS A 39 5.76 -7.15 5.27
N PRO A 40 4.63 -6.71 5.85
CA PRO A 40 3.68 -7.63 6.48
C PRO A 40 2.94 -8.51 5.47
N ASN A 41 2.97 -8.16 4.19
CA ASN A 41 2.23 -8.87 3.13
C ASN A 41 3.06 -9.99 2.49
N CYS A 42 4.39 -9.81 2.34
CA CYS A 42 5.24 -10.78 1.64
C CYS A 42 6.56 -11.11 2.34
N HIS A 43 6.80 -10.52 3.51
CA HIS A 43 8.02 -10.72 4.30
C HIS A 43 9.33 -10.29 3.63
N SER A 44 9.28 -9.53 2.53
CA SER A 44 10.44 -8.85 1.95
C SER A 44 10.95 -7.73 2.88
N PHE A 45 12.27 -7.51 2.87
CA PHE A 45 12.94 -6.41 3.56
C PHE A 45 13.43 -5.30 2.60
N ARG A 46 13.22 -5.45 1.29
CA ARG A 46 13.62 -4.48 0.27
C ARG A 46 12.49 -3.50 -0.04
N PHE A 47 12.84 -2.21 -0.04
CA PHE A 47 11.88 -1.12 -0.23
C PHE A 47 12.47 0.03 -1.04
N ASP A 48 11.66 0.62 -1.93
CA ASP A 48 11.95 1.90 -2.55
C ASP A 48 11.24 3.02 -1.77
N GLY A 49 12.03 3.92 -1.19
CA GLY A 49 11.55 5.07 -0.41
C GLY A 49 11.49 6.39 -1.19
N LYS A 50 11.73 6.38 -2.50
CA LYS A 50 11.67 7.58 -3.34
C LYS A 50 10.24 8.15 -3.37
N PRO A 51 10.06 9.45 -3.05
CA PRO A 51 8.74 10.09 -3.06
C PRO A 51 7.96 9.89 -4.37
N GLU A 52 8.63 9.97 -5.51
CA GLU A 52 8.05 9.78 -6.84
C GLU A 52 7.51 8.35 -7.04
N THR A 53 8.22 7.32 -6.57
CA THR A 53 7.78 5.93 -6.63
C THR A 53 6.54 5.73 -5.76
N VAL A 54 6.55 6.29 -4.55
CA VAL A 54 5.41 6.21 -3.61
C VAL A 54 4.17 6.88 -4.19
N VAL A 55 4.30 8.08 -4.76
CA VAL A 55 3.18 8.80 -5.40
C VAL A 55 2.64 8.00 -6.57
N SER A 56 3.51 7.53 -7.46
CA SER A 56 3.12 6.72 -8.63
C SER A 56 2.32 5.49 -8.19
N GLN A 57 2.83 4.76 -7.19
CA GLN A 57 2.17 3.56 -6.69
C GLN A 57 0.86 3.87 -5.97
N ALA A 58 0.76 4.99 -5.26
CA ALA A 58 -0.48 5.40 -4.60
C ALA A 58 -1.57 5.66 -5.63
N VAL A 59 -1.25 6.36 -6.74
CA VAL A 59 -2.19 6.59 -7.85
C VAL A 59 -2.66 5.25 -8.45
N ILE A 60 -1.74 4.32 -8.70
CA ILE A 60 -2.05 2.99 -9.25
C ILE A 60 -3.00 2.20 -8.33
N LEU A 61 -2.76 2.20 -7.02
CA LEU A 61 -3.57 1.46 -6.05
C LEU A 61 -4.93 2.15 -5.80
N GLY A 62 -4.97 3.48 -5.84
CA GLY A 62 -6.18 4.27 -5.65
C GLY A 62 -7.14 4.21 -6.83
N SER A 63 -6.65 3.98 -8.06
CA SER A 63 -7.45 3.94 -9.28
C SER A 63 -8.05 2.56 -9.59
N ARG A 64 -7.69 1.53 -8.83
CA ARG A 64 -8.10 0.13 -9.07
C ARG A 64 -9.14 -0.33 -8.06
N GLU A 65 -10.07 -1.16 -8.52
CA GLU A 65 -11.02 -1.85 -7.65
C GLU A 65 -10.27 -2.71 -6.62
N GLN A 66 -10.76 -2.72 -5.38
CA GLN A 66 -10.20 -3.54 -4.32
C GLN A 66 -10.43 -5.02 -4.60
N ARG A 67 -9.37 -5.73 -4.93
CA ARG A 67 -9.31 -7.19 -4.90
C ARG A 67 -8.44 -7.61 -3.73
N SER A 68 -9.08 -7.88 -2.59
CA SER A 68 -8.45 -8.47 -1.43
C SER A 68 -8.87 -9.92 -1.33
N VAL A 69 -7.90 -10.80 -1.13
CA VAL A 69 -8.14 -12.19 -0.72
C VAL A 69 -8.46 -12.17 0.77
N THR A 70 -9.61 -12.71 1.16
CA THR A 70 -9.98 -12.89 2.57
C THR A 70 -9.56 -14.26 3.06
N ALA A 71 -9.69 -14.51 4.38
CA ALA A 71 -9.37 -15.84 4.93
C ALA A 71 -10.33 -16.91 4.38
N GLU A 72 -11.58 -16.54 4.08
CA GLU A 72 -12.57 -17.41 3.47
C GLU A 72 -12.22 -17.79 2.01
N ASP A 73 -11.52 -16.92 1.27
CA ASP A 73 -11.08 -17.20 -0.11
C ASP A 73 -9.95 -18.26 -0.18
N LEU A 74 -9.34 -18.58 0.97
CA LEU A 74 -8.21 -19.52 1.08
C LEU A 74 -8.63 -20.88 1.70
N GLY A 75 -9.94 -21.10 1.87
CA GLY A 75 -10.54 -22.30 2.46
C GLY A 75 -10.83 -23.44 1.49
#